data_AF-A0AA35SGM1-F1
#
_entry.id   AF-A0AA35SGM1-F1
#
_cell.length_a   1.000
_cell.length_b   1.000
_cell.length_c   1.000
_cell.angle_alpha   90.00
_cell.angle_beta   90.00
_cell.angle_gamma   90.00
#
_symmetry.space_group_name_H-M   'P 1'
#
loop_
_entity.id
_entity.type
_entity.pdbx_description
1 polymer ?
#
loop_
_entity_poly.entity_id
_entity_poly.type
_entity_poly.pdbx_seq_one_letter_code
_entity_poly.pdbx_strand_id
1 'polypeptide(L)'
;MAAHPLSGVTILDLATIQAGPYGAALLADLGARAVADPRTYAGKEGIQVDLQTPEGKEIVHKLIARADVLSHNFRLGVPERLQIDWETCLKINPRLVHVWMGTYGENGVHARRPGAHPIPGAIMGGAMRQMGRGMPRRRNRS
;
A
#
# COMPACT_ATOMS: atom_id res chain seq x y z
N MET A 1 -17.61 23.92 -13.28
CA MET A 1 -17.57 22.58 -12.65
C MET A 1 -16.96 22.75 -11.28
N ALA A 2 -17.46 22.04 -10.26
CA ALA A 2 -16.80 22.02 -8.96
C ALA A 2 -15.43 21.36 -9.10
N ALA A 3 -14.38 21.95 -8.52
CA ALA A 3 -13.09 21.30 -8.44
C ALA A 3 -13.24 19.99 -7.65
N HIS A 4 -12.58 18.93 -8.10
CA HIS A 4 -12.55 17.68 -7.35
C HIS A 4 -11.87 17.92 -5.98
N PRO A 5 -12.28 17.23 -4.91
CA PRO A 5 -11.83 17.54 -3.55
C PRO A 5 -10.32 17.34 -3.34
N LEU A 6 -9.65 16.51 -4.14
CA LEU A 6 -8.19 16.30 -4.09
C LEU A 6 -7.45 16.89 -5.29
N SER A 7 -8.05 17.84 -6.00
CA SER A 7 -7.34 18.57 -7.06
C SER A 7 -6.07 19.21 -6.52
N GLY A 8 -4.95 18.95 -7.20
CA GLY A 8 -3.63 19.46 -6.83
C GLY A 8 -2.82 18.54 -5.91
N VAL A 9 -3.41 17.45 -5.38
CA VAL A 9 -2.70 16.46 -4.57
C VAL A 9 -1.99 15.44 -5.47
N THR A 10 -0.71 15.17 -5.21
CA THR A 10 0.07 14.14 -5.89
C THR A 10 0.37 12.96 -4.97
N ILE A 11 0.05 11.75 -5.43
CA ILE A 11 0.25 10.50 -4.70
C ILE A 11 1.25 9.65 -5.46
N LEU A 12 2.30 9.21 -4.76
CA LEU A 12 3.24 8.21 -5.24
C LEU A 12 2.94 6.89 -4.53
N ASP A 13 2.37 5.92 -5.23
CA ASP A 13 2.05 4.60 -4.68
C ASP A 13 3.05 3.55 -5.18
N LEU A 14 3.92 3.11 -4.28
CA LEU A 14 4.88 2.02 -4.51
C LEU A 14 4.36 0.68 -3.99
N ALA A 15 3.12 0.64 -3.50
CA ALA A 15 2.51 -0.58 -3.03
C ALA A 15 2.18 -1.53 -4.19
N THR A 16 2.11 -2.81 -3.86
CA THR A 16 1.83 -3.86 -4.84
C THR A 16 0.53 -4.59 -4.51
N ILE A 17 0.01 -5.29 -5.51
CA ILE A 17 -1.15 -6.18 -5.43
C ILE A 17 -2.49 -5.45 -5.34
N GLN A 18 -2.99 -5.13 -4.15
CA GLN A 18 -4.39 -4.73 -3.99
C GLN A 18 -4.59 -3.48 -3.14
N ALA A 19 -4.27 -3.52 -1.84
CA ALA A 19 -4.70 -2.49 -0.89
C ALA A 19 -4.20 -1.07 -1.25
N GLY A 20 -2.91 -0.93 -1.53
CA GLY A 20 -2.34 0.37 -1.92
C GLY A 20 -2.83 0.85 -3.28
N PRO A 21 -2.71 0.05 -4.36
CA PRO A 21 -3.18 0.45 -5.68
C PRO A 21 -4.68 0.79 -5.74
N TYR A 22 -5.50 0.10 -4.94
CA TYR A 22 -6.92 0.42 -4.79
C TYR A 22 -7.14 1.76 -4.10
N GLY A 23 -6.43 2.03 -3.00
CA GLY A 23 -6.46 3.34 -2.34
C GLY A 23 -6.04 4.48 -3.26
N ALA A 24 -4.96 4.28 -4.02
CA ALA A 24 -4.50 5.27 -5.00
C ALA A 24 -5.53 5.52 -6.11
N ALA A 25 -6.24 4.50 -6.58
CA ALA A 25 -7.30 4.64 -7.56
C ALA A 25 -8.50 5.44 -7.01
N LEU A 26 -8.94 5.17 -5.78
CA LEU A 26 -10.00 5.94 -5.14
C LEU A 26 -9.64 7.42 -4.96
N LEU A 27 -8.39 7.71 -4.59
CA LEU A 27 -7.92 9.08 -4.47
C LEU A 27 -7.82 9.77 -5.84
N ALA A 28 -7.49 9.02 -6.90
CA ALA A 28 -7.52 9.51 -8.28
C ALA A 28 -8.94 9.85 -8.74
N ASP A 29 -9.94 9.03 -8.41
CA ASP A 29 -11.37 9.33 -8.67
C ASP A 29 -11.82 10.63 -7.97
N LEU A 30 -11.20 10.95 -6.83
CA LEU A 30 -11.38 12.20 -6.10
C LEU A 30 -10.50 13.37 -6.61
N GLY A 31 -9.83 13.19 -7.75
CA GLY A 31 -9.09 14.22 -8.48
C GLY A 31 -7.61 14.38 -8.13
N ALA A 32 -7.05 13.47 -7.33
CA ALA A 32 -5.61 13.45 -7.09
C ALA A 32 -4.86 12.91 -8.32
N ARG A 33 -3.63 13.37 -8.52
CA ARG A 33 -2.71 12.76 -9.48
C ARG A 33 -2.01 11.58 -8.83
N ALA A 34 -2.32 10.36 -9.26
CA ALA A 34 -1.71 9.15 -8.72
C ALA A 34 -0.67 8.56 -9.69
N VAL A 35 0.58 8.43 -9.25
CA VAL A 35 1.67 7.75 -9.96
C VAL A 35 1.93 6.41 -9.28
N ALA A 36 1.78 5.30 -10.00
CA ALA A 36 1.80 3.96 -9.42
C ALA A 36 2.19 2.86 -10.42
N ASP A 37 2.24 1.62 -9.95
CA ASP A 37 2.34 0.45 -10.83
C ASP A 37 1.15 0.39 -11.82
N PRO A 38 1.42 0.17 -13.13
CA PRO A 38 0.38 0.19 -14.17
C PRO A 38 -0.48 -1.06 -14.24
N ARG A 39 -0.14 -2.14 -13.53
CA ARG A 39 -0.81 -3.45 -13.69
C ARG A 39 -2.13 -3.54 -12.94
N THR A 40 -2.36 -2.64 -11.98
CA THR A 40 -3.46 -2.76 -11.01
C THR A 40 -4.26 -1.46 -10.95
N TYR A 41 -5.56 -1.55 -11.25
CA TYR A 41 -6.54 -0.45 -11.25
C TYR A 41 -6.28 0.68 -12.27
N ALA A 42 -7.36 1.20 -12.86
CA ALA A 42 -7.32 2.31 -13.82
C ALA A 42 -7.26 3.68 -13.12
N GLY A 43 -7.11 4.75 -13.90
CA GLY A 43 -7.13 6.14 -13.40
C GLY A 43 -5.80 6.66 -12.84
N LYS A 44 -4.75 5.84 -12.85
CA LYS A 44 -3.41 6.19 -12.37
C LYS A 44 -2.41 6.31 -13.52
N GLU A 45 -1.42 7.17 -13.36
CA GLU A 45 -0.24 7.24 -14.23
C GLU A 45 0.71 6.08 -13.89
N GLY A 46 1.05 5.29 -14.90
CA GLY A 46 1.88 4.10 -14.76
C GLY A 46 3.37 4.37 -14.83
N ILE A 47 4.15 3.86 -13.87
CA ILE A 47 5.62 3.82 -13.94
C ILE A 47 6.16 2.49 -13.43
N GLN A 48 7.24 2.01 -14.03
CA GLN A 48 8.00 0.85 -13.56
C GLN A 48 9.45 1.28 -13.32
N VAL A 49 9.93 1.06 -12.09
CA VAL A 49 11.28 1.45 -11.67
C VAL A 49 11.87 0.31 -10.84
N ASP A 50 13.11 -0.05 -11.12
CA ASP A 50 13.86 -0.98 -10.28
C ASP A 50 14.51 -0.25 -9.10
N LEU A 51 13.90 -0.37 -7.93
CA LEU A 51 14.41 0.24 -6.68
C LEU A 51 15.69 -0.41 -6.15
N GLN A 52 16.17 -1.51 -6.75
CA GLN A 52 17.43 -2.13 -6.37
C GLN A 52 18.64 -1.37 -6.95
N THR A 53 18.45 -0.60 -8.02
CA THR A 53 19.53 0.16 -8.66
C THR A 53 19.66 1.58 -8.09
N PRO A 54 20.87 2.18 -8.11
CA PRO A 54 21.05 3.58 -7.73
C PRO A 54 20.16 4.54 -8.55
N GLU A 55 20.04 4.29 -9.85
CA GLU A 55 19.26 5.12 -10.77
C GLU A 55 17.76 5.06 -10.44
N GLY A 56 17.25 3.87 -10.11
CA GLY A 56 15.85 3.72 -9.73
C GLY A 56 15.52 4.40 -8.41
N LYS A 57 16.43 4.35 -7.44
CA LYS A 57 16.29 5.12 -6.19
C LYS A 57 16.29 6.62 -6.47
N GLU A 58 17.19 7.11 -7.32
CA GLU A 58 17.26 8.53 -7.69
C GLU A 58 15.95 9.01 -8.35
N ILE A 59 15.39 8.22 -9.27
CA ILE A 59 14.10 8.53 -9.91
C ILE A 59 13.01 8.65 -8.84
N VAL A 60 12.92 7.68 -7.93
CA VAL A 60 11.89 7.70 -6.88
C VAL A 60 12.11 8.84 -5.88
N HIS A 61 13.35 9.19 -5.54
CA HIS A 61 13.64 10.35 -4.70
C HIS A 61 13.20 11.67 -5.36
N LYS A 62 13.39 11.82 -6.67
CA LYS A 62 12.89 12.97 -7.45
C LYS A 62 11.35 13.03 -7.44
N LEU A 63 10.67 11.89 -7.46
CA LEU A 63 9.21 11.82 -7.35
C LEU A 63 8.74 12.17 -5.93
N ILE A 64 9.41 11.64 -4.89
CA ILE A 64 9.12 11.92 -3.47
C ILE A 64 9.25 13.41 -3.17
N ALA A 65 10.25 14.09 -3.74
CA ALA A 65 10.45 15.53 -3.57
C ALA A 65 9.27 16.38 -4.06
N ARG A 66 8.37 15.82 -4.87
CA ARG A 66 7.21 16.50 -5.46
C ARG A 66 5.86 15.89 -5.07
N ALA A 67 5.87 14.78 -4.36
CA ALA A 67 4.65 14.10 -3.93
C ALA A 67 4.14 14.68 -2.61
N ASP A 68 2.82 14.70 -2.42
CA ASP A 68 2.20 15.01 -1.14
C ASP A 68 2.07 13.75 -0.28
N VAL A 69 1.86 12.60 -0.92
CA VAL A 69 1.72 11.29 -0.27
C VAL A 69 2.65 10.28 -0.90
N LEU A 70 3.36 9.52 -0.07
CA LEU A 70 4.03 8.26 -0.46
C LEU A 70 3.34 7.10 0.25
N SER A 71 2.92 6.08 -0.49
CA SER A 71 2.36 4.86 0.07
C SER A 71 3.14 3.62 -0.35
N HIS A 72 3.37 2.69 0.59
CA HIS A 72 3.99 1.39 0.30
C HIS A 72 3.53 0.30 1.27
N ASN A 73 3.64 -0.97 0.85
CA ASN A 73 3.31 -2.14 1.65
C ASN A 73 4.50 -3.12 1.82
N PHE A 74 5.74 -2.62 1.62
CA PHE A 74 6.94 -3.42 1.86
C PHE A 74 7.07 -3.88 3.32
N ARG A 75 7.73 -5.03 3.52
CA ARG A 75 8.03 -5.59 4.83
C ARG A 75 9.06 -4.72 5.57
N LEU A 76 9.05 -4.77 6.90
CA LEU A 76 10.05 -4.09 7.74
C LEU A 76 11.49 -4.40 7.29
N GLY A 77 12.36 -3.38 7.31
CA GLY A 77 13.74 -3.47 6.84
C GLY A 77 13.91 -3.31 5.33
N VAL A 78 12.84 -3.47 4.55
CA VAL A 78 12.89 -3.26 3.09
C VAL A 78 12.90 -1.76 2.74
N PRO A 79 12.03 -0.90 3.31
CA PRO A 79 12.06 0.53 3.03
C PRO A 79 13.43 1.16 3.29
N GLU A 80 14.10 0.79 4.37
CA GLU A 80 15.42 1.29 4.76
C GLU A 80 16.49 0.86 3.75
N ARG A 81 16.47 -0.42 3.35
CA ARG A 81 17.37 -0.96 2.31
C ARG A 81 17.15 -0.30 0.95
N LEU A 82 15.89 0.03 0.63
CA LEU A 82 15.50 0.71 -0.60
C LEU A 82 15.60 2.25 -0.50
N GLN A 83 15.92 2.79 0.67
CA GLN A 83 16.00 4.24 0.93
C GLN A 83 14.69 4.99 0.67
N ILE A 84 13.58 4.39 1.09
CA ILE A 84 12.22 4.96 1.04
C ILE A 84 11.51 4.87 2.40
N ASP A 85 12.28 4.62 3.46
CA ASP A 85 11.80 4.68 4.84
C ASP A 85 11.44 6.11 5.25
N TRP A 86 10.72 6.22 6.36
CA TRP A 86 10.25 7.49 6.91
C TRP A 86 11.36 8.54 7.04
N GLU A 87 12.50 8.17 7.62
CA GLU A 87 13.57 9.13 7.92
C GLU A 87 14.24 9.62 6.64
N THR A 88 14.49 8.72 5.69
CA THR A 88 15.03 9.07 4.38
C THR A 88 14.07 9.99 3.62
N CYS A 89 12.79 9.65 3.58
CA CYS A 89 11.79 10.44 2.87
C CYS A 89 11.59 11.83 3.48
N LEU A 90 11.60 11.95 4.81
CA LEU A 90 11.43 13.23 5.48
C LEU A 90 12.60 14.20 5.24
N LYS A 91 13.82 13.68 5.07
CA LYS A 91 14.99 14.48 4.64
C LYS A 91 14.82 15.06 3.24
N ILE A 92 14.15 14.33 2.35
CA ILE A 92 13.89 14.76 0.97
C ILE A 92 12.72 15.74 0.91
N ASN A 93 11.63 15.42 1.62
CA ASN A 93 10.41 16.19 1.63
C ASN A 93 9.80 16.22 3.05
N PRO A 94 10.04 17.29 3.84
CA PRO A 94 9.52 17.43 5.20
C PRO A 94 8.00 17.53 5.31
N ARG A 95 7.29 17.73 4.19
CA ARG A 95 5.81 17.86 4.14
C ARG A 95 5.12 16.55 3.75
N LEU A 96 5.88 15.51 3.42
CA LEU A 96 5.37 14.26 2.89
C LEU A 96 4.50 13.53 3.92
N VAL A 97 3.31 13.13 3.51
CA VAL A 97 2.53 12.12 4.24
C VAL A 97 3.04 10.75 3.81
N HIS A 98 3.67 10.02 4.74
CA HIS A 98 4.20 8.68 4.50
C HIS A 98 3.25 7.63 5.07
N VAL A 99 2.78 6.73 4.21
CA VAL A 99 1.78 5.72 4.55
C VAL A 99 2.35 4.33 4.36
N TRP A 100 2.64 3.68 5.48
CA TRP A 100 3.02 2.27 5.49
C TRP A 100 1.82 1.36 5.77
N MET A 101 1.56 0.43 4.84
CA MET A 101 0.46 -0.54 4.93
C MET A 101 0.98 -1.94 5.30
N GLY A 102 1.53 -2.07 6.50
CA GLY A 102 1.98 -3.35 7.06
C GLY A 102 0.85 -4.23 7.58
N THR A 103 1.05 -5.56 7.63
CA THR A 103 0.03 -6.50 8.13
C THR A 103 -0.04 -6.60 9.66
N TYR A 104 1.11 -6.65 10.36
CA TYR A 104 1.18 -6.97 11.79
C TYR A 104 1.73 -5.84 12.68
N GLY A 105 1.75 -4.61 12.15
CA GLY A 105 2.43 -3.48 12.79
C GLY A 105 3.95 -3.70 12.88
N GLU A 106 4.64 -2.73 13.48
CA GLU A 106 6.11 -2.72 13.58
C GLU A 106 6.66 -3.49 14.80
N ASN A 107 5.94 -3.47 15.94
CA ASN A 107 6.49 -3.90 17.24
C ASN A 107 5.86 -5.20 17.78
N GLY A 108 4.92 -5.80 17.05
CA GLY A 108 4.24 -7.02 17.49
C GLY A 108 5.10 -8.28 17.36
N VAL A 109 4.77 -9.33 18.13
CA VAL A 109 5.39 -10.67 18.02
C VAL A 109 5.29 -11.30 16.62
N HIS A 110 4.47 -10.73 15.74
CA HIS A 110 4.26 -11.17 14.36
C HIS A 110 4.76 -10.15 13.32
N ALA A 111 5.40 -9.05 13.74
CA ALA A 111 5.83 -7.95 12.88
C ALA A 111 6.67 -8.41 11.67
N ARG A 112 7.50 -9.44 11.85
CA ARG A 112 8.34 -10.02 10.78
C ARG A 112 7.73 -11.23 10.06
N ARG A 113 6.50 -11.62 10.38
CA ARG A 113 5.83 -12.74 9.70
C ARG A 113 5.29 -12.31 8.35
N PRO A 114 5.29 -13.20 7.34
CA PRO A 114 4.57 -12.98 6.10
C PRO A 114 3.08 -12.74 6.37
N GLY A 115 2.56 -11.66 5.82
CA GLY A 115 1.15 -11.27 5.91
C GLY A 115 0.50 -11.28 4.53
N ALA A 116 -0.72 -11.80 4.46
CA ALA A 116 -1.58 -11.71 3.29
C ALA A 116 -3.04 -11.66 3.77
N HIS A 117 -3.94 -11.15 2.93
CA HIS A 117 -5.37 -10.98 3.22
C HIS A 117 -6.05 -12.12 4.03
N PRO A 118 -5.84 -13.43 3.74
CA PRO A 118 -6.52 -14.48 4.50
C PRO A 118 -6.10 -14.54 5.98
N ILE A 119 -4.90 -14.08 6.33
CA ILE A 119 -4.36 -14.29 7.68
C ILE A 119 -5.03 -13.40 8.72
N PRO A 120 -5.17 -12.06 8.52
CA PRO A 120 -6.00 -11.23 9.38
C PRO A 120 -7.43 -11.77 9.50
N GLY A 121 -8.03 -12.20 8.39
CA GLY A 121 -9.38 -12.78 8.38
C GLY A 121 -9.50 -14.07 9.20
N ALA A 122 -8.47 -14.93 9.21
CA ALA A 122 -8.45 -16.13 10.03
C ALA A 122 -8.26 -15.81 11.52
N ILE A 123 -7.28 -14.95 11.85
CA ILE A 123 -6.93 -14.62 13.24
C ILE A 123 -8.06 -13.83 13.92
N MET A 124 -8.72 -12.93 13.20
CA MET A 124 -9.83 -12.11 13.74
C MET A 124 -11.17 -12.86 13.73
N GLY A 125 -11.21 -14.13 13.31
CA GLY A 125 -12.44 -14.91 13.22
C GLY A 125 -13.37 -14.51 12.08
N GLY A 126 -12.93 -13.65 11.16
CA GLY A 126 -13.68 -13.23 9.97
C GLY A 126 -14.06 -14.42 9.08
N ALA A 127 -13.14 -15.37 8.89
CA ALA A 127 -13.43 -16.60 8.15
C ALA A 127 -14.57 -17.41 8.81
N MET A 128 -14.53 -17.58 10.14
CA MET A 128 -15.58 -18.27 10.88
C MET A 128 -16.92 -17.54 10.82
N ARG A 129 -16.90 -16.19 10.89
CA ARG A 129 -18.09 -15.36 10.76
C ARG A 129 -18.73 -15.48 9.36
N GLN A 130 -17.91 -15.50 8.31
CA GLN A 130 -18.38 -15.62 6.93
C GLN A 130 -18.95 -17.02 6.62
N MET A 131 -18.35 -18.08 7.15
CA MET A 131 -18.82 -19.45 6.92
C MET A 131 -20.16 -19.76 7.61
N GLY A 132 -20.52 -19.03 8.66
CA GLY A 132 -21.71 -19.32 9.48
C GLY A 132 -21.57 -20.60 10.31
N ARG A 133 -22.58 -20.91 11.12
CA ARG A 133 -22.61 -22.16 11.91
C ARG A 133 -23.02 -23.33 11.00
N GLY A 134 -22.27 -24.45 11.04
CA GLY A 134 -22.68 -25.71 10.41
C GLY A 134 -21.96 -26.10 9.10
N MET A 135 -20.83 -25.47 8.79
CA MET A 135 -19.90 -25.90 7.74
C MET A 135 -18.76 -26.78 8.35
N PRO A 136 -18.42 -27.94 7.74
CA PRO A 136 -19.13 -28.61 6.65
C PRO A 136 -20.50 -29.12 7.11
N ARG A 137 -21.44 -29.26 6.15
CA ARG A 137 -22.77 -29.84 6.40
C ARG A 137 -22.62 -31.05 7.32
N ARG A 138 -23.29 -31.04 8.48
CA ARG A 138 -23.43 -32.28 9.26
C ARG A 138 -24.03 -33.32 8.32
N ARG A 139 -23.26 -34.34 7.95
CA ARG A 139 -23.83 -35.54 7.34
C ARG A 139 -24.78 -36.08 8.40
N ASN A 140 -26.09 -36.03 8.14
CA ASN A 140 -27.03 -36.83 8.92
C ASN A 140 -26.50 -38.26 8.83
N ARG A 141 -25.93 -38.77 9.94
CA ARG A 141 -25.74 -40.20 10.09
C ARG A 141 -27.15 -40.73 10.35
N SER A 142 -27.75 -41.30 9.30
CA SER A 142 -28.88 -42.23 9.41
C SER A 142 -28.46 -43.45 10.21
#